data_AF-B5G9L7-F1
#
_entry.id   AF-B5G9L7-F1
#
_cell.length_a   1.000
_cell.length_b   1.000
_cell.length_c   1.000
_cell.angle_alpha   90.00
_cell.angle_beta   90.00
_cell.angle_gamma   90.00
#
_symmetry.space_group_name_H-M   'P 1'
#
loop_
_entity.id
_entity.type
_entity.pdbx_description
1 polymer ?
#
loop_
_entity_poly.entity_id
_entity_poly.type
_entity_poly.pdbx_seq_one_letter_code
_entity_poly.pdbx_strand_id
1 'polypeptide(L)' 'MPTDSPSPMPSPPFPSPDNAALRIVVAKALQALHNGEATAEEAILDAAAHGWYEGHIEGEDTCPGCTYRGKLHKHQPRP' A
#
# COMPACT_ATOMS: atom_id res chain seq x y z
N MET A 1 -12.73 -31.64 9.14
CA MET A 1 -13.15 -30.29 8.71
C MET A 1 -11.95 -29.38 8.89
N PRO A 2 -11.22 -28.98 7.84
CA PRO A 2 -10.18 -27.97 8.00
C PRO A 2 -10.86 -26.64 8.28
N THR A 3 -10.50 -26.01 9.39
CA THR A 3 -10.91 -24.65 9.74
C THR A 3 -10.11 -23.68 8.88
N ASP A 4 -10.76 -23.13 7.84
CA ASP A 4 -10.23 -21.99 7.11
C ASP A 4 -10.25 -20.78 8.05
N SER A 5 -9.12 -20.51 8.71
CA SER A 5 -8.91 -19.26 9.42
C SER A 5 -8.89 -18.14 8.38
N PRO A 6 -9.80 -17.15 8.42
CA PRO A 6 -9.69 -16.00 7.53
C PRO A 6 -8.34 -15.34 7.82
N SER A 7 -7.49 -15.25 6.80
CA SER A 7 -6.21 -14.55 6.88
C SER A 7 -6.46 -13.20 7.56
N PRO A 8 -5.78 -12.87 8.67
CA PRO A 8 -5.99 -11.58 9.32
C PRO A 8 -5.73 -10.51 8.26
N MET A 9 -6.72 -9.64 8.03
CA MET A 9 -6.57 -8.50 7.13
C MET A 9 -5.21 -7.84 7.37
N PRO A 10 -4.49 -7.41 6.32
CA PRO A 10 -3.18 -6.80 6.51
C PRO A 10 -3.29 -5.67 7.52
N SER A 11 -2.26 -5.52 8.35
CA SER A 11 -2.12 -4.39 9.27
C SER A 11 -0.94 -3.55 8.79
N PRO A 12 -1.18 -2.30 8.36
CA PRO A 12 -2.48 -1.60 8.31
C PRO A 12 -3.44 -2.17 7.24
N PRO A 13 -4.77 -1.95 7.38
CA PRO A 13 -5.76 -2.40 6.41
C PRO A 13 -5.48 -1.82 5.02
N PHE A 14 -6.02 -2.46 3.99
CA PHE A 14 -5.97 -1.90 2.64
C PHE A 14 -6.57 -0.48 2.61
N PRO A 15 -6.03 0.42 1.76
CA PRO A 15 -6.58 1.75 1.58
C PRO A 15 -8.03 1.67 1.09
N SER A 16 -8.84 2.66 1.50
CA SER A 16 -10.22 2.80 0.99
C SER A 16 -10.20 2.90 -0.54
N PRO A 17 -11.17 2.30 -1.27
CA PRO A 17 -11.35 2.54 -2.70
C PRO A 17 -11.49 4.03 -3.06
N ASP A 18 -11.94 4.86 -2.11
CA ASP A 18 -12.06 6.32 -2.26
C ASP A 18 -10.76 7.09 -1.94
N ASN A 19 -9.66 6.40 -1.66
CA ASN A 19 -8.34 7.03 -1.45
C ASN A 19 -7.90 7.75 -2.74
N ALA A 20 -7.54 9.03 -2.62
CA ALA A 20 -7.21 9.87 -3.77
C ALA A 20 -5.96 9.38 -4.52
N ALA A 21 -4.92 8.95 -3.80
CA ALA A 21 -3.70 8.41 -4.40
C ALA A 21 -3.99 7.10 -5.13
N LEU A 22 -4.74 6.18 -4.51
CA LEU A 22 -5.15 4.91 -5.14
C LEU A 22 -5.92 5.15 -6.44
N ARG A 23 -6.86 6.10 -6.46
CA ARG A 23 -7.60 6.45 -7.68
C ARG A 23 -6.68 6.96 -8.79
N ILE A 24 -5.69 7.78 -8.46
CA ILE A 24 -4.72 8.30 -9.43
C ILE A 24 -3.88 7.16 -10.00
N VAL A 25 -3.36 6.28 -9.14
CA VAL A 25 -2.55 5.12 -9.56
C VAL A 25 -3.34 4.23 -10.52
N VAL A 26 -4.57 3.86 -10.15
CA VAL A 26 -5.43 3.02 -11.00
C VAL A 26 -5.80 3.74 -12.31
N ALA A 27 -6.13 5.02 -12.26
CA ALA A 27 -6.49 5.79 -13.45
C ALA A 27 -5.32 5.89 -14.46
N LYS A 28 -4.09 6.10 -13.97
CA LYS A 28 -2.89 6.14 -14.82
C LYS A 28 -2.64 4.81 -15.51
N ALA A 29 -2.69 3.70 -14.76
CA ALA A 29 -2.49 2.36 -15.32
C ALA A 29 -3.55 2.02 -16.39
N LEU A 30 -4.82 2.32 -16.12
CA LEU A 30 -5.90 2.11 -17.09
C LEU A 30 -5.74 3.01 -18.33
N GLN A 31 -5.30 4.26 -18.16
CA GLN A 31 -5.04 5.16 -19.28
C GLN A 31 -3.94 4.62 -20.18
N ALA A 32 -2.80 4.20 -19.62
CA ALA A 32 -1.70 3.61 -20.38
C ALA A 32 -2.14 2.35 -21.15
N LEU A 33 -2.93 1.49 -20.50
CA LEU A 33 -3.51 0.31 -21.13
C LEU A 33 -4.44 0.67 -22.29
N HIS A 34 -5.37 1.61 -22.08
CA HIS A 34 -6.34 2.01 -23.11
C HIS A 34 -5.70 2.73 -24.29
N ASN A 35 -4.60 3.46 -24.06
CA ASN A 35 -3.85 4.14 -25.12
C ASN A 35 -2.93 3.18 -25.90
N GLY A 36 -2.78 1.92 -25.45
CA GLY A 36 -1.83 0.98 -26.02
C GLY A 36 -0.37 1.30 -25.69
N GLU A 37 -0.14 2.13 -24.66
CA GLU A 37 1.20 2.49 -24.15
C GLU A 37 1.77 1.40 -23.23
N ALA A 38 0.92 0.53 -22.70
CA ALA A 38 1.28 -0.60 -21.85
C ALA A 38 0.41 -1.82 -22.14
N THR A 39 0.98 -3.02 -21.99
CA THR A 39 0.25 -4.28 -21.86
C THR A 39 -0.50 -4.35 -20.54
N ALA A 40 -1.42 -5.32 -20.40
CA ALA A 40 -2.15 -5.52 -19.15
C ALA A 40 -1.19 -5.86 -17.99
N GLU A 41 -0.19 -6.70 -18.26
CA GLU A 41 0.85 -7.08 -17.32
C GLU A 41 1.68 -5.86 -16.88
N GLU A 42 2.09 -5.00 -17.81
CA GLU A 42 2.82 -3.77 -17.51
C GLU A 42 1.98 -2.78 -16.70
N ALA A 43 0.70 -2.61 -17.03
CA ALA A 43 -0.21 -1.75 -16.28
C ALA A 43 -0.44 -2.24 -14.85
N ILE A 44 -0.55 -3.56 -14.64
CA ILE A 44 -0.67 -4.17 -13.30
C ILE A 44 0.62 -3.95 -12.50
N LEU A 45 1.78 -4.16 -13.12
CA LEU A 45 3.08 -3.94 -12.46
C LEU A 45 3.27 -2.46 -12.09
N ASP A 46 2.89 -1.54 -12.98
CA ASP A 46 2.95 -0.09 -12.74
C ASP A 46 2.07 0.31 -11.55
N ALA A 47 0.82 -0.18 -11.51
CA ALA A 47 -0.10 0.08 -10.42
C ALA A 47 0.41 -0.49 -9.08
N ALA A 48 0.97 -1.70 -9.10
CA ALA A 48 1.52 -2.34 -7.90
C ALA A 48 2.76 -1.58 -7.37
N ALA A 49 3.65 -1.15 -8.26
CA ALA A 49 4.85 -0.39 -7.89
C ALA A 49 4.50 0.97 -7.26
N HIS A 50 3.60 1.72 -7.90
CA HIS A 50 3.14 3.00 -7.36
C HIS A 50 2.34 2.81 -6.06
N GLY A 51 1.47 1.80 -5.97
CA GLY A 51 0.72 1.50 -4.75
C GLY A 51 1.63 1.18 -3.56
N TRP A 52 2.72 0.44 -3.79
CA TRP A 52 3.75 0.19 -2.78
C TRP A 52 4.48 1.47 -2.36
N TYR A 53 4.81 2.34 -3.32
CA TYR A 53 5.48 3.61 -3.05
C TYR A 53 4.62 4.58 -2.21
N GLU A 54 3.35 4.76 -2.57
CA GLU A 54 2.41 5.60 -1.81
C GLU A 54 2.20 5.05 -0.39
N GLY A 55 2.02 3.74 -0.26
CA GLY A 55 1.88 3.09 1.07
C GLY A 55 3.15 3.19 1.92
N HIS A 56 4.33 3.21 1.29
CA HIS A 56 5.59 3.43 1.99
C HIS A 56 5.69 4.85 2.56
N ILE A 57 5.34 5.87 1.77
CA ILE A 57 5.30 7.28 2.22
C ILE A 57 4.31 7.44 3.37
N GLU A 58 3.08 6.94 3.23
CA GLU A 58 2.07 7.01 4.30
C GLU A 58 2.57 6.35 5.60
N GLY A 59 3.29 5.23 5.48
CA GLY A 59 3.90 4.53 6.61
C GLY A 59 5.03 5.32 7.30
N GLU A 60 5.79 6.11 6.55
CA GLU A 60 6.81 7.01 7.10
C GLU A 60 6.17 8.24 7.77
N ASP A 61 5.17 8.85 7.15
CA ASP A 61 4.48 10.04 7.66
C ASP A 61 3.64 9.75 8.92
N THR A 62 2.97 8.60 8.95
CA THR A 62 2.01 8.26 10.02
C THR A 62 2.69 7.81 11.31
N CYS A 63 3.97 7.45 11.29
CA CYS A 63 4.73 7.19 12.52
C CYS A 63 6.09 7.89 12.57
N PRO A 64 6.12 9.17 13.01
CA PRO A 64 7.36 9.87 13.31
C PRO A 64 8.21 9.08 14.31
N GLY A 65 9.32 8.54 13.82
CA GLY A 65 10.29 7.79 14.61
C GLY A 65 10.20 6.28 14.51
N CYS A 66 9.12 5.65 13.99
CA CYS A 66 9.05 4.19 13.90
C CYS A 66 10.18 3.61 13.04
N THR A 67 10.76 2.49 13.48
CA THR A 67 11.71 1.73 12.65
C THR A 67 11.00 0.97 11.52
N TYR A 68 11.70 0.76 10.41
CA TYR A 68 11.25 -0.05 9.26
C TYR A 68 10.53 -1.35 9.71
N ARG A 69 9.28 -1.55 9.25
CA ARG A 69 8.31 -2.59 9.66
C ARG A 69 7.60 -2.41 11.02
N GLY A 70 7.50 -1.19 11.55
CA GLY A 70 6.59 -0.89 12.66
C GLY A 70 6.99 -1.50 14.00
N LYS A 71 8.29 -1.74 14.26
CA LYS A 71 8.70 -2.07 15.64
C LYS A 71 8.56 -0.82 16.50
N LEU A 72 7.55 -0.82 17.38
CA LEU A 72 7.42 0.12 18.49
C LEU A 72 8.75 0.17 19.25
N HIS A 73 9.26 1.38 19.48
CA HIS A 73 10.40 1.58 20.38
C HIS A 73 10.07 0.96 21.73
N LYS A 74 10.92 0.04 22.21
CA LYS A 74 10.86 -0.40 23.60
C LYS A 74 10.92 0.85 24.47
N HIS A 75 9.87 1.07 25.24
CA HIS A 75 9.69 2.12 26.25
C HIS A 75 11.00 2.85 26.62
N GLN A 76 11.16 4.09 26.18
CA GLN A 76 12.06 5.00 26.90
C GLN A 76 11.40 5.31 28.26
N PRO A 77 12.09 5.12 29.40
CA PRO A 77 11.63 5.66 30.66
C PRO A 77 11.59 7.19 30.55
N ARG A 78 10.44 7.80 30.85
CA ARG A 78 10.36 9.25 31.10
C ARG A 78 11.14 9.55 32.41
N PRO A 79 11.73 10.75 32.56
CA PRO A 79 12.70 11.05 33.62
C PRO A 79 12.08 11.04 35.02
#